data_AF-A0A2E3HQ27-F1
#
_entry.id   AF-A0A2E3HQ27-F1
#
_cell.length_a   1.000
_cell.length_b   1.000
_cell.length_c   1.000
_cell.angle_alpha   90.00
_cell.angle_beta   90.00
_cell.angle_gamma   90.00
#
_symmetry.space_group_name_H-M   'P 1'
#
loop_
_entity.id
_entity.type
_entity.pdbx_description
1 polymer ?
#
loop_
_entity_poly.entity_id
_entity_poly.type
_entity_poly.pdbx_seq_one_letter_code
_entity_poly.pdbx_strand_id
1 'polypeptide(L)'
;MPGFKNIILLTLLFISCNNNALVKHPSADKFIDSLFITTPENAVKLTQFTSDFILKNKIDQWPDFILFKESMEDLSKLNPKGIIIFLSELYKITKQLLQSPFPKTFDGLPVYSRIKVVQTQIIKCHFYASNNQSQKLNNSLDELYLEYNILLSRMVSFVEEREIPLDSFGNNIMINHDSKTYPAFSNK
;
A
#
# COMPACT_ATOMS: atom_id res chain seq x y z
N MET A 1 -49.15 -49.53 41.60
CA MET A 1 -47.99 -50.27 41.08
C MET A 1 -47.28 -49.38 40.06
N PRO A 2 -46.01 -49.06 40.29
CA PRO A 2 -45.26 -48.02 39.59
C PRO A 2 -44.55 -48.58 38.36
N GLY A 3 -44.19 -47.70 37.43
CA GLY A 3 -43.39 -48.03 36.26
C GLY A 3 -42.56 -46.86 35.76
N PHE A 4 -41.98 -46.07 36.67
CA PHE A 4 -40.89 -45.17 36.34
C PHE A 4 -39.69 -46.01 35.89
N LYS A 5 -39.34 -45.90 34.62
CA LYS A 5 -38.03 -46.33 34.11
C LYS A 5 -37.48 -45.25 33.20
N ASN A 6 -36.45 -44.60 33.74
CA ASN A 6 -35.20 -44.31 33.05
C ASN A 6 -35.21 -43.19 32.01
N ILE A 7 -34.18 -42.36 31.86
CA ILE A 7 -32.91 -42.21 32.55
C ILE A 7 -32.46 -40.79 32.19
N ILE A 8 -31.94 -40.09 33.18
CA ILE A 8 -31.26 -38.80 33.07
C ILE A 8 -30.00 -38.99 32.23
N LEU A 9 -29.92 -38.34 31.06
CA LEU A 9 -28.67 -38.02 30.35
C LEU A 9 -29.07 -37.08 29.19
N LEU A 10 -28.77 -35.79 29.18
CA LEU A 10 -27.47 -35.28 28.73
C LEU A 10 -27.43 -33.74 28.96
N THR A 11 -27.26 -33.30 30.21
CA THR A 11 -26.93 -31.91 30.54
C THR A 11 -25.46 -31.83 30.99
N LEU A 12 -24.55 -32.00 30.05
CA LEU A 12 -23.12 -31.74 30.25
C LEU A 12 -22.55 -30.99 29.03
N LEU A 13 -22.96 -29.74 28.85
CA LEU A 13 -22.28 -28.76 27.98
C LEU A 13 -22.13 -27.39 28.65
N PHE A 14 -21.90 -27.37 29.96
CA PHE A 14 -21.41 -26.19 30.66
C PHE A 14 -20.10 -26.49 31.39
N ILE A 15 -19.08 -26.87 30.63
CA ILE A 15 -17.71 -26.60 31.05
C ILE A 15 -17.46 -25.13 30.70
N SER A 16 -18.06 -24.23 31.49
CA SER A 16 -17.52 -22.88 31.63
C SER A 16 -16.31 -23.04 32.53
N CYS A 17 -15.12 -23.07 31.93
CA CYS A 17 -13.88 -22.88 32.67
C CYS A 17 -13.94 -21.49 33.30
N ASN A 18 -14.33 -21.44 34.58
CA ASN A 18 -14.08 -20.30 35.43
C ASN A 18 -12.58 -20.25 35.70
N ASN A 19 -11.82 -19.80 34.70
CA ASN A 19 -10.48 -19.34 34.94
C ASN A 19 -10.60 -18.01 35.69
N ASN A 20 -10.72 -18.11 37.01
CA ASN A 20 -10.15 -17.13 37.92
C ASN A 20 -8.62 -17.22 37.80
N ALA A 21 -8.08 -17.16 36.58
CA ALA A 21 -6.78 -16.57 36.40
C ALA A 21 -7.01 -15.13 36.83
N LEU A 22 -6.52 -14.80 38.02
CA LEU A 22 -6.26 -13.44 38.43
C LEU A 22 -5.52 -12.80 37.27
N VAL A 23 -6.27 -12.15 36.37
CA VAL A 23 -5.74 -11.19 35.44
C VAL A 23 -5.20 -10.14 36.36
N LYS A 24 -3.90 -10.23 36.66
CA LYS A 24 -3.12 -9.07 37.02
C LYS A 24 -3.38 -8.12 35.86
N HIS A 25 -4.36 -7.23 36.02
CA HIS A 25 -4.32 -5.97 35.32
C HIS A 25 -2.89 -5.48 35.53
N PRO A 26 -2.11 -5.29 34.46
CA PRO A 26 -0.90 -4.50 34.60
C PRO A 26 -1.37 -3.21 35.26
N SER A 27 -0.95 -3.07 36.51
CA SER A 27 -1.02 -1.84 37.28
C SER A 27 -0.73 -0.71 36.32
N ALA A 28 -1.69 0.21 36.18
CA ALA A 28 -1.63 1.44 35.38
C ALA A 28 -0.23 1.63 34.81
N ASP A 29 -0.01 1.05 33.62
CA ASP A 29 1.30 1.10 33.00
C ASP A 29 1.64 2.57 32.89
N LYS A 30 2.78 2.94 33.47
CA LYS A 30 3.27 4.30 33.41
C LYS A 30 3.18 4.70 31.95
N PHE A 31 2.50 5.82 31.67
CA PHE A 31 2.54 6.45 30.37
C PHE A 31 4.02 6.77 30.09
N ILE A 32 4.74 5.83 29.47
CA ILE A 32 6.09 6.07 28.97
C ILE A 32 5.88 6.89 27.70
N ASP A 33 5.85 8.20 27.91
CA ASP A 33 6.27 9.22 26.96
C ASP A 33 7.59 8.74 26.33
N SER A 34 7.82 8.73 25.04
CA SER A 34 7.09 9.23 23.89
C SER A 34 7.63 8.47 22.68
N LEU A 35 6.82 8.15 21.67
CA LEU A 35 7.34 7.70 20.37
C LEU A 35 8.54 8.57 19.95
N PHE A 36 9.65 7.94 19.58
CA PHE A 36 10.80 8.65 19.01
C PHE A 36 10.75 8.46 17.50
N ILE A 37 10.57 9.57 16.78
CA ILE A 37 10.52 9.59 15.33
C ILE A 37 11.74 10.32 14.79
N THR A 38 12.44 9.67 13.87
CA THR A 38 13.51 10.29 13.09
C THR A 38 12.97 10.74 11.75
N THR A 39 13.62 11.74 11.14
CA THR A 39 13.34 12.08 9.74
C THR A 39 13.67 10.87 8.86
N PRO A 40 12.71 10.38 8.03
CA PRO A 40 12.98 9.27 7.12
C PRO A 40 13.97 9.69 6.03
N GLU A 41 14.88 8.79 5.64
CA GLU A 41 15.92 9.10 4.64
C GLU A 41 15.30 9.38 3.27
N ASN A 42 14.30 8.58 2.89
CA ASN A 42 13.58 8.72 1.63
C ASN A 42 12.70 9.98 1.56
N ALA A 43 12.44 10.66 2.69
CA ALA A 43 11.70 11.92 2.71
C ALA A 43 12.50 13.12 2.19
N VAL A 44 13.84 13.02 2.13
CA VAL A 44 14.73 14.13 1.74
C VAL A 44 14.82 14.31 0.22
N LYS A 45 14.55 13.26 -0.55
CA LYS A 45 14.68 13.25 -2.03
C LYS A 45 13.39 12.77 -2.67
N LEU A 46 12.38 13.62 -2.64
CA LEU A 46 11.10 13.31 -3.26
C LEU A 46 11.15 13.52 -4.78
N THR A 47 10.66 12.55 -5.55
CA THR A 47 10.46 12.73 -7.00
C THR A 47 9.53 13.92 -7.22
N GLN A 48 9.95 14.89 -8.04
CA GLN A 48 9.13 16.06 -8.36
C GLN A 48 8.60 15.97 -9.79
N PHE A 49 7.32 16.31 -9.97
CA PHE A 49 6.77 16.50 -11.31
C PHE A 49 7.20 17.86 -11.85
N THR A 50 7.60 17.89 -13.13
CA THR A 50 7.82 19.17 -13.82
C THR A 50 6.48 19.88 -14.02
N SER A 51 6.50 21.21 -14.10
CA SER A 51 5.29 21.99 -14.39
C SER A 51 4.62 21.55 -15.70
N ASP A 52 5.41 21.25 -16.72
CA ASP A 52 4.91 20.74 -18.01
C ASP A 52 4.22 19.38 -17.85
N PHE A 53 4.77 18.47 -17.04
CA PHE A 53 4.15 17.18 -16.77
C PHE A 53 2.82 17.33 -16.04
N ILE A 54 2.74 18.23 -15.05
CA ILE A 54 1.51 18.53 -14.31
C ILE A 54 0.43 19.04 -15.26
N LEU A 55 0.74 20.05 -16.07
CA LEU A 55 -0.21 20.69 -16.98
C LEU A 55 -0.66 19.74 -18.10
N LYS A 56 0.28 19.07 -18.77
CA LYS A 56 -0.01 18.13 -19.87
C LYS A 56 -0.93 16.99 -19.42
N ASN A 57 -0.71 16.48 -18.21
CA ASN A 57 -1.46 15.35 -17.66
C ASN A 57 -2.62 15.77 -16.75
N LYS A 58 -2.90 17.08 -16.63
CA LYS A 58 -3.99 17.65 -15.83
C LYS A 58 -3.98 17.19 -14.37
N ILE A 59 -2.79 17.06 -13.78
CA ILE A 59 -2.64 16.64 -12.37
C ILE A 59 -3.20 17.70 -11.43
N ASP A 60 -3.10 18.98 -11.82
CA ASP A 60 -3.71 20.14 -11.16
C ASP A 60 -5.25 20.12 -11.17
N GLN A 61 -5.87 19.23 -11.96
CA GLN A 61 -7.32 19.02 -12.04
C GLN A 61 -7.76 17.73 -11.34
N TRP A 62 -6.86 17.06 -10.60
CA TRP A 62 -7.16 15.84 -9.86
C TRP A 62 -7.13 16.10 -8.34
N PRO A 63 -8.21 16.66 -7.77
CA PRO A 63 -8.21 17.21 -6.41
C PRO A 63 -7.85 16.18 -5.34
N ASP A 64 -8.36 14.95 -5.45
CA ASP A 64 -8.06 13.89 -4.47
C ASP A 64 -6.58 13.50 -4.48
N PHE A 65 -5.93 13.53 -5.65
CA PHE A 65 -4.49 13.25 -5.75
C PHE A 65 -3.67 14.42 -5.22
N ILE A 66 -4.06 15.67 -5.49
CA ILE A 66 -3.41 16.87 -4.94
C ILE A 66 -3.43 16.81 -3.41
N LEU A 67 -4.62 16.58 -2.82
CA LEU A 67 -4.77 16.47 -1.37
C LEU A 67 -3.93 15.32 -0.79
N PHE A 68 -3.92 14.17 -1.45
CA PHE A 68 -3.07 13.04 -1.07
C PHE A 68 -1.57 13.40 -1.13
N LYS A 69 -1.12 14.06 -2.20
CA LYS A 69 0.27 14.46 -2.41
C LYS A 69 0.71 15.45 -1.34
N GLU A 70 -0.06 16.52 -1.13
CA GLU A 70 0.23 17.54 -0.11
C GLU A 70 0.30 16.92 1.28
N SER A 71 -0.66 16.05 1.62
CA SER A 71 -0.66 15.35 2.90
C SER A 71 0.60 14.48 3.06
N MET A 72 0.94 13.66 2.07
CA MET A 72 2.16 12.82 2.11
C MET A 72 3.43 13.64 2.34
N GLU A 73 3.56 14.79 1.68
CA GLU A 73 4.78 15.61 1.76
C GLU A 73 4.86 16.42 3.07
N ASP A 74 3.72 16.75 3.66
CA ASP A 74 3.65 17.38 4.97
C ASP A 74 3.97 16.41 6.13
N LEU A 75 3.83 15.09 5.94
CA LEU A 75 4.19 14.07 6.95
C LEU A 75 5.63 14.26 7.48
N SER A 76 6.54 14.75 6.63
CA SER A 76 7.97 14.90 6.93
C SER A 76 8.25 15.97 7.99
N LYS A 77 7.25 16.83 8.26
CA LYS A 77 7.36 17.99 9.15
C LYS A 77 6.73 17.74 10.53
N LEU A 78 6.15 16.56 10.78
CA LEU A 78 5.34 16.33 11.97
C LEU A 78 6.12 15.97 13.25
N ASN A 79 5.61 16.52 14.36
CA ASN A 79 5.99 16.16 15.72
C ASN A 79 5.46 14.75 16.07
N PRO A 80 6.25 13.91 16.76
CA PRO A 80 5.83 12.60 17.26
C PRO A 80 4.47 12.54 17.96
N LYS A 81 4.05 13.60 18.65
CA LYS A 81 2.75 13.62 19.36
C LYS A 81 1.53 13.58 18.42
N GLY A 82 1.67 14.06 17.18
CA GLY A 82 0.59 14.14 16.20
C GLY A 82 0.51 12.96 15.23
N ILE A 83 1.47 12.03 15.27
CA ILE A 83 1.67 11.05 14.20
C ILE A 83 0.47 10.12 13.98
N ILE A 84 -0.19 9.67 15.05
CA ILE A 84 -1.32 8.71 14.95
C ILE A 84 -2.52 9.37 14.27
N ILE A 85 -2.85 10.60 14.68
CA ILE A 85 -3.95 11.37 14.09
C ILE A 85 -3.63 11.63 12.62
N PHE A 86 -2.41 12.08 12.34
CA PHE A 86 -1.96 12.34 10.98
C PHE A 86 -2.06 11.10 10.08
N LEU A 87 -1.54 9.94 10.52
CA LEU A 87 -1.62 8.69 9.75
C LEU A 87 -3.06 8.22 9.54
N SER A 88 -3.95 8.49 10.50
CA SER A 88 -5.38 8.19 10.37
C SER A 88 -6.05 9.05 9.29
N GLU A 89 -5.75 10.35 9.24
CA GLU A 89 -6.27 11.25 8.21
C GLU A 89 -5.67 10.92 6.84
N LEU A 90 -4.36 10.68 6.76
CA LEU A 90 -3.70 10.27 5.52
C LEU A 90 -4.28 8.96 4.97
N TYR A 91 -4.64 8.00 5.84
CA TYR A 91 -5.34 6.78 5.42
C TYR A 91 -6.71 7.08 4.80
N LYS A 92 -7.51 7.99 5.39
CA LYS A 92 -8.82 8.38 4.85
C LYS A 92 -8.68 9.06 3.50
N ILE A 93 -7.74 10.00 3.37
CA ILE A 93 -7.43 10.70 2.12
C ILE A 93 -7.02 9.70 1.03
N THR A 94 -6.12 8.77 1.36
CA THR A 94 -5.68 7.73 0.42
C THR A 94 -6.83 6.81 0.01
N LYS A 95 -7.73 6.47 0.94
CA LYS A 95 -8.93 5.68 0.64
C LYS A 95 -9.87 6.43 -0.29
N GLN A 96 -10.07 7.73 -0.08
CA GLN A 96 -10.88 8.59 -0.94
C GLN A 96 -10.29 8.65 -2.35
N LEU A 97 -8.99 8.87 -2.49
CA LEU A 97 -8.29 8.83 -3.78
C LEU A 97 -8.55 7.51 -4.53
N LEU A 98 -8.42 6.37 -3.85
CA LEU A 98 -8.67 5.04 -4.43
C LEU A 98 -10.13 4.80 -4.83
N GLN A 99 -11.08 5.53 -4.24
CA GLN A 99 -12.50 5.43 -4.54
C GLN A 99 -12.97 6.46 -5.58
N SER A 100 -12.18 7.51 -5.80
CA SER A 100 -12.44 8.55 -6.77
C SER A 100 -12.22 8.06 -8.21
N PRO A 101 -12.91 8.64 -9.22
CA PRO A 101 -12.60 8.39 -10.61
C PRO A 101 -11.18 8.87 -10.95
N PHE A 102 -10.38 7.99 -11.54
CA PHE A 102 -9.05 8.35 -12.02
C PHE A 102 -9.17 9.10 -13.35
N PRO A 103 -8.38 10.15 -13.61
CA PRO A 103 -8.26 10.72 -14.93
C PRO A 103 -7.87 9.64 -15.94
N LYS A 104 -8.38 9.67 -17.18
CA LYS A 104 -8.06 8.67 -18.21
C LYS A 104 -6.56 8.40 -18.37
N THR A 105 -5.76 9.45 -18.20
CA THR A 105 -4.29 9.38 -18.21
C THR A 105 -3.75 8.47 -17.10
N PHE A 106 -4.37 8.37 -15.93
CA PHE A 106 -3.88 7.54 -14.82
C PHE A 106 -4.80 6.38 -14.46
N ASP A 107 -5.90 6.20 -15.20
CA ASP A 107 -6.87 5.12 -15.04
C ASP A 107 -6.29 3.79 -15.54
N GLY A 108 -5.49 3.15 -14.68
CA GLY A 108 -4.88 1.87 -14.97
C GLY A 108 -4.28 1.20 -13.74
N LEU A 109 -4.22 -0.13 -13.79
CA LEU A 109 -3.65 -0.95 -12.73
C LEU A 109 -2.23 -0.53 -12.29
N PRO A 110 -1.32 -0.08 -13.17
CA PRO A 110 0.03 0.28 -12.76
C PRO A 110 0.11 1.46 -11.77
N VAL A 111 -0.84 2.40 -11.83
CA VAL A 111 -0.90 3.54 -10.88
C VAL A 111 -1.74 3.15 -9.66
N TYR A 112 -2.92 2.58 -9.89
CA TYR A 112 -3.83 2.18 -8.82
C TYR A 112 -3.17 1.22 -7.81
N SER A 113 -2.46 0.20 -8.29
CA SER A 113 -1.77 -0.77 -7.43
C SER A 113 -0.69 -0.13 -6.57
N ARG A 114 0.01 0.90 -7.07
CA ARG A 114 1.04 1.62 -6.29
C ARG A 114 0.42 2.47 -5.18
N ILE A 115 -0.72 3.11 -5.42
CA ILE A 115 -1.46 3.82 -4.37
C ILE A 115 -1.92 2.83 -3.27
N LYS A 116 -2.32 1.60 -3.64
CA LYS A 116 -2.64 0.54 -2.66
C LYS A 116 -1.44 0.10 -1.83
N VAL A 117 -0.24 0.06 -2.41
CA VAL A 117 0.99 -0.23 -1.67
C VAL A 117 1.29 0.89 -0.67
N VAL A 118 1.19 2.16 -1.08
CA VAL A 118 1.32 3.31 -0.18
C VAL A 118 0.30 3.23 0.97
N GLN A 119 -0.97 2.93 0.66
CA GLN A 119 -2.01 2.72 1.68
C GLN A 119 -1.61 1.64 2.71
N THR A 120 -0.98 0.56 2.26
CA THR A 120 -0.52 -0.52 3.14
C THR A 120 0.60 -0.05 4.08
N GLN A 121 1.54 0.76 3.58
CA GLN A 121 2.59 1.34 4.42
C GLN A 121 2.04 2.33 5.44
N ILE A 122 1.01 3.12 5.08
CA ILE A 122 0.30 4.00 6.03
C ILE A 122 -0.32 3.18 7.17
N ILE A 123 -0.98 2.06 6.85
CA ILE A 123 -1.57 1.16 7.86
C ILE A 123 -0.49 0.59 8.79
N LYS A 124 0.66 0.16 8.24
CA LYS A 124 1.79 -0.33 9.03
C LYS A 124 2.35 0.74 9.98
N CYS A 125 2.55 1.96 9.48
CA CYS A 125 2.97 3.09 10.29
C CYS A 125 1.99 3.32 11.44
N HIS A 126 0.69 3.36 11.13
CA HIS A 126 -0.35 3.57 12.14
C HIS A 126 -0.29 2.48 13.20
N PHE A 127 -0.23 1.21 12.79
CA PHE A 127 -0.10 0.08 13.71
C PHE A 127 1.11 0.22 14.64
N TYR A 128 2.30 0.52 14.10
CA TYR A 128 3.50 0.66 14.93
C TYR A 128 3.44 1.88 15.86
N ALA A 129 2.87 2.99 15.41
CA ALA A 129 2.65 4.17 16.24
C ALA A 129 1.68 3.87 17.39
N SER A 130 0.53 3.25 17.12
CA SER A 130 -0.45 2.88 18.15
C SER A 130 0.09 1.88 19.18
N ASN A 131 1.11 1.10 18.83
CA ASN A 131 1.75 0.13 19.72
C ASN A 131 3.07 0.63 20.33
N ASN A 132 3.40 1.92 20.20
CA ASN A 132 4.63 2.52 20.74
C ASN A 132 5.93 1.83 20.25
N GLN A 133 5.94 1.29 19.03
CA GLN A 133 7.06 0.55 18.46
C GLN A 133 7.97 1.46 17.62
N SER A 134 8.65 2.42 18.26
CA SER A 134 9.44 3.48 17.60
C SER A 134 10.37 2.99 16.48
N GLN A 135 11.17 1.93 16.70
CA GLN A 135 12.08 1.42 15.67
C GLN A 135 11.33 0.92 14.44
N LYS A 136 10.24 0.16 14.64
CA LYS A 136 9.42 -0.35 13.52
C LYS A 136 8.67 0.77 12.82
N LEU A 137 8.22 1.77 13.59
CA LEU A 137 7.61 2.98 13.04
C LEU A 137 8.60 3.71 12.13
N ASN A 138 9.83 3.99 12.58
CA ASN A 138 10.84 4.68 11.78
C ASN A 138 11.16 3.92 10.49
N ASN A 139 11.37 2.60 10.57
CA ASN A 139 11.59 1.78 9.38
C ASN A 139 10.38 1.83 8.42
N SER A 140 9.15 1.80 8.97
CA SER A 140 7.95 1.83 8.14
C SER A 140 7.67 3.21 7.55
N LEU A 141 8.07 4.30 8.22
CA LEU A 141 7.98 5.65 7.68
C LEU A 141 8.96 5.84 6.53
N ASP A 142 10.17 5.30 6.64
CA ASP A 142 11.13 5.31 5.53
C ASP A 142 10.62 4.53 4.32
N GLU A 143 10.09 3.34 4.55
CA GLU A 143 9.44 2.53 3.51
C GLU A 143 8.22 3.23 2.89
N LEU A 144 7.44 3.96 3.68
CA LEU A 144 6.30 4.75 3.20
C LEU A 144 6.76 5.80 2.18
N TYR A 145 7.86 6.51 2.46
CA TYR A 145 8.42 7.49 1.53
C TYR A 145 9.08 6.85 0.30
N LEU A 146 9.71 5.69 0.47
CA LEU A 146 10.22 4.91 -0.66
C LEU A 146 9.09 4.56 -1.64
N GLU A 147 8.01 3.96 -1.15
CA GLU A 147 6.88 3.55 -1.98
C GLU A 147 6.12 4.74 -2.57
N TYR A 148 6.08 5.87 -1.85
CA TYR A 148 5.57 7.12 -2.38
C TYR A 148 6.40 7.63 -3.57
N ASN A 149 7.73 7.62 -3.45
CA ASN A 149 8.61 7.98 -4.57
C ASN A 149 8.46 7.02 -5.76
N ILE A 150 8.30 5.72 -5.50
CA ILE A 150 8.03 4.73 -6.54
C ILE A 150 6.69 5.03 -7.24
N LEU A 151 5.65 5.42 -6.50
CA LEU A 151 4.37 5.85 -7.09
C LEU A 151 4.56 7.04 -8.04
N LEU A 152 5.24 8.10 -7.59
CA LEU A 152 5.47 9.30 -8.41
C LEU A 152 6.26 8.95 -9.68
N SER A 153 7.35 8.21 -9.56
CA SER A 153 8.14 7.73 -10.71
C SER A 153 7.32 6.82 -11.63
N ARG A 154 6.41 6.01 -11.07
CA ARG A 154 5.54 5.15 -11.86
C ARG A 154 4.52 5.95 -12.66
N MET A 155 3.97 7.02 -12.10
CA MET A 155 3.06 7.91 -12.83
C MET A 155 3.74 8.53 -14.06
N VAL A 156 5.00 8.95 -13.94
CA VAL A 156 5.78 9.46 -15.07
C VAL A 156 5.97 8.40 -16.15
N SER A 157 6.58 7.27 -15.80
CA SER A 157 6.83 6.17 -16.75
C SER A 157 5.56 5.60 -17.39
N PHE A 158 4.44 5.58 -16.65
CA PHE A 158 3.16 5.10 -17.17
C PHE A 158 2.57 6.02 -18.26
N VAL A 159 2.86 7.32 -18.22
CA VAL A 159 2.50 8.24 -19.29
C VAL A 159 3.41 8.03 -20.49
N GLU A 160 4.73 7.99 -20.26
CA GLU A 160 5.74 7.80 -21.31
C GLU A 160 5.50 6.53 -22.12
N GLU A 161 5.22 5.39 -21.46
CA GLU A 161 4.92 4.10 -22.10
C GLU A 161 3.75 4.16 -23.09
N ARG A 162 2.78 5.06 -22.87
CA ARG A 162 1.58 5.21 -23.73
C ARG A 162 1.75 6.28 -24.80
N GLU A 163 2.78 7.11 -24.71
CA GLU A 163 3.15 8.05 -25.77
C GLU A 163 4.02 7.40 -26.85
N ILE A 164 4.54 6.19 -26.61
CA ILE A 164 5.30 5.41 -27.62
C ILE A 164 4.33 4.95 -28.72
N PRO A 165 4.50 5.40 -29.98
CA PRO A 165 3.68 4.94 -31.10
C PRO A 165 3.89 3.44 -31.32
N LEU A 166 2.79 2.68 -31.44
CA LEU A 166 2.82 1.24 -31.75
C LEU A 166 3.60 0.92 -33.04
N ASP A 167 3.69 1.91 -33.92
CA ASP A 167 4.35 1.88 -35.22
C ASP A 167 5.89 1.73 -35.12
N SER A 168 6.49 2.04 -33.96
CA SER A 168 7.95 1.93 -33.78
C SER A 168 8.44 0.48 -33.68
N PHE A 169 7.54 -0.49 -33.46
CA PHE A 169 7.87 -1.91 -33.41
C PHE A 169 7.64 -2.65 -34.74
N GLY A 170 7.07 -1.99 -35.75
CA GLY A 170 6.70 -2.62 -37.02
C GLY A 170 7.86 -2.89 -37.99
N ASN A 171 9.04 -2.29 -37.79
CA ASN A 171 10.13 -2.31 -38.79
C ASN A 171 11.33 -3.20 -38.45
N ASN A 172 11.28 -4.03 -37.39
CA ASN A 172 12.39 -4.91 -36.99
C ASN A 172 12.04 -6.40 -36.93
N ILE A 173 11.03 -6.86 -37.67
CA ILE A 173 10.95 -8.28 -38.03
C ILE A 173 11.67 -8.44 -39.37
N MET A 174 13.00 -8.55 -39.29
CA MET A 174 13.80 -9.07 -40.38
C MET A 174 13.38 -10.54 -40.56
N ILE A 175 12.48 -10.77 -41.53
CA ILE A 175 12.12 -12.12 -41.99
C ILE A 175 13.39 -12.71 -42.57
N ASN A 176 14.13 -13.45 -41.76
CA ASN A 176 15.19 -14.31 -42.25
C ASN A 176 14.47 -15.40 -43.06
N HIS A 177 14.51 -15.28 -44.39
CA HIS A 177 14.08 -16.35 -45.26
C HIS A 177 15.06 -17.50 -45.09
N ASP A 178 14.77 -18.39 -44.15
CA ASP A 178 15.42 -19.69 -44.07
C ASP A 178 15.12 -20.43 -45.36
N SER A 179 16.16 -20.54 -46.19
CA SER A 179 16.21 -21.32 -47.40
C SER A 179 15.77 -22.75 -47.12
N LYS A 180 14.69 -23.18 -47.78
CA LYS A 180 14.27 -24.59 -47.83
C LYS A 180 15.41 -25.46 -48.36
N THR A 181 16.04 -26.24 -47.50
CA THR A 181 16.72 -27.48 -47.89
C THR A 181 15.75 -28.64 -47.70
N TYR A 182 15.33 -29.23 -48.83
CA TYR A 182 14.59 -30.49 -48.86
C TYR A 182 15.51 -31.64 -48.44
N PRO A 183 15.07 -32.58 -47.58
CA PRO A 183 15.85 -33.78 -47.32
C PRO A 183 15.78 -34.72 -48.54
N ALA A 184 16.95 -35.14 -49.01
CA ALA A 184 17.07 -36.21 -50.01
C ALA A 184 16.72 -37.55 -49.35
N PHE A 185 15.64 -38.18 -49.80
CA PHE A 185 15.36 -39.58 -49.51
C PHE A 185 16.38 -40.45 -50.26
N SER A 186 17.28 -41.11 -49.52
CA SER A 186 18.13 -42.18 -50.04
C SER A 186 17.45 -43.52 -49.76
N ASN A 187 16.92 -44.15 -50.81
CA ASN A 187 16.50 -45.55 -50.77
C ASN A 187 17.73 -46.46 -50.76
N LYS A 188 17.81 -47.36 -49.77
CA LYS A 188 18.48 -48.66 -49.86
C LYS A 188 17.74 -49.67 -49.01
#